data_AF-A0AB37GCF1-F1
#
_entry.id   AF-A0AB37GCF1-F1
#
_cell.length_a   1.000
_cell.length_b   1.000
_cell.length_c   1.000
_cell.angle_alpha   90.00
_cell.angle_beta   90.00
_cell.angle_gamma   90.00
#
_symmetry.space_group_name_H-M   'P 1'
#
loop_
_entity.id
_entity.type
_entity.pdbx_description
1 polymer ?
#
loop_
_entity_poly.entity_id
_entity_poly.type
_entity_poly.pdbx_seq_one_letter_code
_entity_poly.pdbx_strand_id
1 'polypeptide(L)' 'MEMIVADQLIMGLIIYAGDAKSHAYQALSLVKAGEEERAEEELELADAALLEAHNMQTKFLA' A
#
# COMPACT_ATOMS: atom_id res chain seq x y z
N MET A 1 1.71 -9.11 -29.09
CA MET A 1 2.50 -8.99 -27.84
C MET A 1 1.80 -7.94 -26.99
N GLU A 2 0.71 -8.32 -26.30
CA GLU A 2 -0.14 -7.42 -25.50
C GLU A 2 -0.28 -7.88 -24.03
N MET A 3 0.37 -8.98 -23.64
CA MET A 3 0.16 -9.61 -22.32
C MET A 3 0.96 -8.97 -21.17
N ILE A 4 2.04 -8.25 -21.47
CA ILE A 4 3.02 -7.81 -20.46
C ILE A 4 2.49 -6.65 -19.59
N VAL A 5 1.59 -5.81 -20.11
CA VAL A 5 1.16 -4.58 -19.42
C VAL A 5 0.19 -4.87 -18.27
N ALA A 6 -0.75 -5.81 -18.48
CA ALA A 6 -1.74 -6.16 -17.45
C ALA A 6 -1.09 -6.88 -16.26
N ASP A 7 -0.19 -7.84 -16.52
CA ASP A 7 0.51 -8.58 -15.47
C ASP A 7 1.40 -7.65 -14.63
N GLN A 8 2.06 -6.66 -15.25
CA GLN A 8 2.85 -5.66 -14.54
C GLN A 8 1.99 -4.74 -13.65
N LEU A 9 0.82 -4.32 -14.13
CA LEU A 9 -0.14 -3.54 -13.33
C LEU A 9 -0.66 -4.34 -12.13
N ILE A 10 -1.02 -5.61 -12.35
CA ILE A 10 -1.47 -6.51 -11.28
C ILE A 10 -0.36 -6.74 -10.25
N MET A 11 0.88 -6.97 -10.69
CA MET A 11 2.01 -7.09 -9.78
C MET A 11 2.27 -5.80 -8.98
N GLY A 12 2.17 -4.64 -9.61
CA GLY A 12 2.24 -3.35 -8.93
C GLY A 12 1.17 -3.21 -7.85
N LEU A 13 -0.09 -3.52 -8.19
CA LEU A 13 -1.21 -3.54 -7.24
C LEU A 13 -0.94 -4.45 -6.04
N ILE A 14 -0.45 -5.67 -6.28
CA ILE A 14 -0.14 -6.63 -5.20
C ILE A 14 0.96 -6.09 -4.28
N ILE A 15 2.01 -5.50 -4.85
CA ILE A 15 3.14 -4.97 -4.08
C ILE A 15 2.69 -3.81 -3.20
N TYR A 16 2.06 -2.78 -3.77
CA TYR A 16 1.65 -1.59 -3.01
C TYR A 16 0.55 -1.89 -2.00
N ALA A 17 -0.42 -2.76 -2.32
CA ALA A 17 -1.42 -3.20 -1.35
C ALA A 17 -0.80 -4.03 -0.21
N GLY A 18 0.20 -4.85 -0.51
CA GLY A 18 0.96 -5.61 0.49
C GLY A 18 1.76 -4.71 1.42
N ASP A 19 2.40 -3.67 0.86
CA ASP A 19 3.18 -2.68 1.59
C ASP A 19 2.31 -1.86 2.55
N ALA A 20 1.20 -1.32 2.04
CA ALA A 20 0.19 -0.65 2.85
C ALA A 20 -0.31 -1.50 4.02
N LYS A 21 -0.60 -2.78 3.75
CA LYS A 21 -1.00 -3.72 4.80
C LYS A 21 0.11 -3.87 5.84
N SER A 22 1.36 -4.06 5.42
CA SER A 22 2.49 -4.22 6.35
C SER A 22 2.63 -3.02 7.29
N HIS A 23 2.63 -1.81 6.73
CA HIS A 23 2.67 -0.56 7.49
C HIS A 23 1.50 -0.44 8.47
N ALA A 24 0.26 -0.75 8.04
CA ALA A 24 -0.90 -0.73 8.94
C ALA A 24 -0.78 -1.73 10.12
N TYR A 25 -0.20 -2.92 9.90
CA TYR A 25 0.07 -3.87 11.00
C TYR A 25 1.21 -3.40 11.92
N GLN A 26 2.21 -2.71 11.40
CA GLN A 26 3.28 -2.08 12.20
C GLN A 26 2.71 -0.95 13.06
N ALA A 27 1.89 -0.06 12.49
CA ALA A 27 1.17 0.98 13.24
C ALA A 27 0.35 0.38 14.40
N LEU A 28 -0.44 -0.67 14.14
CA LEU A 28 -1.22 -1.36 15.17
C LEU A 28 -0.33 -1.93 16.30
N SER A 29 0.87 -2.39 15.96
CA SER A 29 1.82 -2.93 16.94
C SER A 29 2.45 -1.82 17.78
N LEU A 30 2.78 -0.68 17.18
CA LEU A 30 3.34 0.50 17.84
C LEU A 30 2.33 1.15 18.80
N VAL A 31 1.06 1.31 18.38
CA VAL A 31 0.00 1.80 19.29
C VAL A 31 -0.12 0.91 20.52
N LYS A 32 -0.07 -0.42 20.35
CA LYS A 32 -0.11 -1.37 21.49
C LYS A 32 1.11 -1.25 22.41
N ALA A 33 2.23 -0.74 21.91
CA ALA A 33 3.45 -0.48 22.68
C ALA A 33 3.46 0.93 23.31
N GLY A 34 2.44 1.77 23.06
CA GLY A 34 2.39 3.16 23.52
C GLY A 34 3.21 4.13 22.66
N GLU A 35 3.64 3.72 21.47
CA GLU A 35 4.44 4.51 20.54
C GLU A 35 3.55 5.19 19.48
N GLU A 36 2.66 6.10 19.92
CA GLU A 36 1.61 6.68 19.08
C GLU A 36 2.16 7.51 17.90
N GLU A 37 3.19 8.34 18.12
CA GLU A 37 3.81 9.17 17.08
C GLU A 37 4.38 8.31 15.93
N ARG A 38 5.10 7.25 16.27
CA ARG A 38 5.64 6.29 15.28
C ARG A 38 4.53 5.50 14.59
N ALA A 39 3.42 5.23 15.28
CA ALA A 39 2.29 4.58 14.64
C ALA A 39 1.62 5.49 13.61
N GLU A 40 1.58 6.80 13.85
CA GLU A 40 1.06 7.78 12.90
C GLU A 40 1.97 7.86 11.66
N GLU A 41 3.30 7.87 11.83
CA GLU A 41 4.26 7.77 10.72
C GLU A 41 4.02 6.51 9.86
N GLU A 42 3.81 5.35 10.48
CA GLU A 42 3.49 4.12 9.74
C GLU A 42 2.14 4.20 9.00
N LEU A 43 1.15 4.90 9.55
CA LEU A 43 -0.13 5.11 8.85
C LEU A 43 0.03 6.04 7.64
N GLU A 44 0.86 7.09 7.73
CA GLU A 44 1.16 7.94 6.57
C GLU A 44 1.82 7.15 5.43
N LEU A 45 2.73 6.23 5.76
CA LEU A 45 3.35 5.34 4.79
C LEU A 45 2.33 4.36 4.18
N ALA A 46 1.42 3.82 5.01
CA ALA A 46 0.34 2.96 4.52
C ALA A 46 -0.58 3.70 3.53
N ASP A 47 -0.94 4.93 3.83
CA ASP A 47 -1.79 5.76 2.97
C ASP A 47 -1.09 6.10 1.64
N ALA A 48 0.20 6.42 1.68
CA ALA A 48 0.98 6.65 0.47
C ALA A 48 1.02 5.41 -0.44
N ALA A 49 1.25 4.22 0.12
CA ALA A 49 1.23 2.97 -0.62
C ALA A 49 -0.18 2.65 -1.18
N LEU A 50 -1.24 2.89 -0.41
CA LEU A 50 -2.62 2.72 -0.88
C LEU A 50 -2.96 3.66 -2.04
N LEU A 51 -2.50 4.91 -1.98
CA LEU A 51 -2.74 5.88 -3.04
C LEU A 51 -2.11 5.42 -4.36
N GLU A 52 -0.89 4.89 -4.33
CA GLU A 52 -0.23 4.32 -5.52
C GLU A 52 -0.99 3.10 -6.06
N ALA A 53 -1.40 2.18 -5.19
CA ALA A 53 -2.24 1.05 -5.59
C ALA A 53 -3.55 1.53 -6.24
N HIS A 54 -4.22 2.51 -5.63
CA HIS A 54 -5.47 3.05 -6.16
C HIS A 54 -5.29 3.71 -7.53
N ASN A 55 -4.23 4.51 -7.71
CA ASN A 55 -3.89 5.13 -8.99
C ASN A 55 -3.65 4.09 -10.09
N MET A 56 -2.99 2.98 -9.77
CA MET A 56 -2.81 1.87 -10.71
C MET A 56 -4.14 1.19 -11.06
N GLN A 57 -5.01 0.99 -10.06
CA GLN A 57 -6.34 0.43 -10.27
C GLN A 57 -7.18 1.32 -11.19
N THR A 58 -7.18 2.64 -10.98
CA THR A 58 -7.91 3.58 -11.84
C THR A 58 -7.40 3.53 -13.29
N LYS A 59 -6.07 3.50 -13.49
CA LYS A 59 -5.47 3.37 -14.83
C LYS A 59 -5.80 2.06 -15.54
N PHE A 60 -6.07 0.99 -14.79
CA PHE A 60 -6.46 -0.29 -15.37
C PHE A 60 -7.92 -0.32 -15.82
N LEU A 61 -8.80 0.46 -15.16
CA LEU A 61 -10.23 0.50 -15.45
C LEU A 61 -10.63 1.58 -16.47
N ALA A 62 -9.84 2.63 -16.64
CA ALA A 62 -10.09 3.78 -17.51
C ALA A 62 -9.36 3.66 -18.87
#